data_AF-A0A0A6PDZ6-F1
#
_entry.id   AF-A0A0A6PDZ6-F1
#
_cell.length_a   1.000
_cell.length_b   1.000
_cell.length_c   1.000
_cell.angle_alpha   90.00
_cell.angle_beta   90.00
_cell.angle_gamma   90.00
#
_symmetry.space_group_name_H-M   'P 1'
#
loop_
_entity.id
_entity.type
_entity.pdbx_description
1 polymer ?
#
loop_
_entity_poly.entity_id
_entity_poly.type
_entity_poly.pdbx_seq_one_letter_code
_entity_poly.pdbx_strand_id
1 'polypeptide(L)' 'MLKTLPENATLEQAIELYLSDKCSLGQAAELAGVTRWEIMDILSKRGIPTNAGHEFTTDEIETMQNVFEVRYGSRS' A
#
# COMPACT_ATOMS: atom_id res chain seq x y z
N MET A 1 10.69 19.16 12.19
CA MET A 1 11.72 18.12 11.93
C MET A 1 11.26 17.36 10.70
N LEU A 2 12.08 17.30 9.65
CA LEU A 2 11.81 16.42 8.50
C LEU A 2 12.02 14.98 9.00
N LYS A 3 10.96 14.15 9.04
CA LYS A 3 11.10 12.71 9.27
C LYS A 3 11.84 12.17 8.04
N THR A 4 13.15 11.99 8.14
CA THR A 4 13.95 11.33 7.10
C THR A 4 13.57 9.86 7.08
N LEU A 5 12.83 9.46 6.04
CA LEU A 5 12.63 8.06 5.71
C LEU A 5 13.96 7.50 5.17
N PRO A 6 14.24 6.21 5.39
CA PRO A 6 15.40 5.56 4.80
C PRO A 6 15.29 5.56 3.27
N GLU A 7 16.41 5.42 2.55
CA GLU A 7 16.40 5.32 1.08
C GLU A 7 15.74 4.01 0.59
N ASN A 8 15.86 2.95 1.38
CA ASN A 8 15.31 1.62 1.13
C ASN A 8 14.96 1.00 2.49
N ALA A 9 13.86 0.25 2.56
CA ALA A 9 13.43 -0.47 3.75
C ALA A 9 13.06 -1.90 3.37
N THR A 10 13.19 -2.84 4.29
CA THR A 10 12.57 -4.15 4.09
C THR A 10 11.04 -4.03 4.10
N LEU A 11 10.35 -5.01 3.53
CA LEU A 11 8.88 -5.05 3.50
C LEU A 11 8.26 -4.88 4.90
N GLU A 12 8.83 -5.54 5.90
CA GLU A 12 8.36 -5.42 7.29
C GLU A 12 8.58 -4.02 7.86
N GLN A 13 9.75 -3.41 7.62
CA GLN A 13 10.03 -2.04 8.05
C GLN A 13 9.12 -1.03 7.36
N ALA A 14 8.85 -1.20 6.06
CA ALA A 14 7.92 -0.35 5.32
C ALA A 14 6.50 -0.44 5.89
N ILE A 15 6.04 -1.64 6.25
CA ILE A 15 4.76 -1.85 6.93
C ILE A 15 4.76 -1.17 8.29
N GLU A 16 5.80 -1.30 9.10
CA GLU A 16 5.89 -0.63 10.40
C GLU A 16 5.88 0.90 10.27
N LEU A 17 6.55 1.44 9.26
CA LEU A 17 6.55 2.88 8.98
C LEU A 17 5.15 3.37 8.58
N TYR A 18 4.43 2.62 7.75
CA TYR A 18 3.03 2.89 7.41
C TYR A 18 2.13 2.85 8.65
N LEU A 19 2.22 1.78 9.45
CA LEU A 19 1.43 1.61 10.68
C LEU A 19 1.75 2.66 11.75
N SER A 20 2.96 3.23 11.71
CA SER A 20 3.41 4.31 12.59
C SER A 20 3.05 5.71 12.09
N ASP A 21 2.25 5.83 11.02
CA ASP A 21 1.89 7.11 10.41
C ASP A 21 3.13 7.96 10.05
N LYS A 22 4.19 7.29 9.58
CA LYS A 22 5.45 7.93 9.14
C LYS A 22 5.52 8.10 7.63
N CYS A 23 4.75 7.33 6.87
CA CYS A 23 4.67 7.39 5.42
C CYS A 23 3.30 6.92 4.91
N SER A 24 2.94 7.29 3.68
CA SER A 24 1.76 6.77 2.99
C SER A 24 1.98 5.31 2.54
N LEU A 25 0.89 4.64 2.16
CA LEU A 25 0.96 3.28 1.62
C LEU A 25 1.84 3.20 0.35
N GLY A 26 1.76 4.22 -0.51
CA GLY A 26 2.61 4.33 -1.71
C GLY A 26 4.08 4.46 -1.37
N GLN A 27 4.41 5.35 -0.43
CA GLN A 27 5.78 5.53 0.03
C GLN A 27 6.35 4.25 0.69
N ALA A 28 5.54 3.54 1.48
CA ALA A 28 5.94 2.25 2.04
C ALA A 28 6.26 1.22 0.94
N ALA A 29 5.44 1.17 -0.12
CA ALA A 29 5.65 0.27 -1.24
C ALA A 29 6.93 0.60 -2.01
N GLU A 30 7.16 1.89 -2.29
CA GLU A 30 8.40 2.38 -2.91
C GLU A 30 9.63 2.03 -2.08
N LEU A 31 9.59 2.28 -0.77
CA LEU A 31 10.69 1.96 0.15
C LEU A 31 11.04 0.46 0.16
N ALA A 32 10.02 -0.39 0.05
CA ALA A 32 10.19 -1.85 0.02
C ALA A 32 10.45 -2.42 -1.38
N GLY A 33 10.37 -1.61 -2.43
CA GLY A 33 10.48 -2.07 -3.82
C GLY A 33 9.37 -3.04 -4.23
N VAL A 34 8.19 -2.94 -3.59
CA VAL A 34 7.02 -3.79 -3.85
C VAL A 34 5.86 -2.96 -4.38
N THR A 35 4.77 -3.62 -4.76
CA THR A 35 3.53 -2.91 -5.07
C THR A 35 2.72 -2.63 -3.80
N ARG A 36 1.90 -1.57 -3.81
CA ARG A 36 0.96 -1.29 -2.71
C ARG A 36 0.03 -2.47 -2.42
N TRP A 37 -0.32 -3.25 -3.45
CA TRP A 37 -1.15 -4.45 -3.30
C TRP A 37 -0.51 -5.51 -2.42
N GLU A 38 0.81 -5.70 -2.50
CA GLU A 38 1.50 -6.66 -1.64
C GLU A 38 1.44 -6.21 -0.17
N ILE A 39 1.61 -4.91 0.08
CA ILE A 39 1.42 -4.36 1.43
C ILE A 39 -0.03 -4.53 1.91
N MET A 40 -1.02 -4.23 1.06
CA MET A 40 -2.45 -4.40 1.40
C MET A 40 -2.83 -5.87 1.67
N ASP A 41 -2.30 -6.81 0.89
CA ASP A 41 -2.52 -8.24 1.06
C ASP A 41 -1.94 -8.71 2.41
N ILE A 42 -0.75 -8.25 2.77
CA ILE A 42 -0.13 -8.57 4.06
C ILE A 42 -0.92 -7.97 5.22
N LEU A 43 -1.36 -6.72 5.11
CA LEU A 43 -2.17 -6.07 6.13
C LEU A 43 -3.52 -6.77 6.30
N SER A 44 -4.16 -7.17 5.19
CA SER A 44 -5.40 -7.94 5.20
C SER A 44 -5.21 -9.31 5.87
N LYS A 45 -4.13 -10.02 5.55
CA LYS A 45 -3.77 -11.30 6.20
C LYS A 45 -3.50 -11.14 7.69
N ARG A 46 -3.01 -9.97 8.12
CA ARG A 46 -2.80 -9.61 9.53
C ARG A 46 -4.07 -9.11 10.23
N GLY A 47 -5.19 -8.99 9.51
CA GLY A 47 -6.44 -8.45 10.04
C GLY A 47 -6.38 -6.96 10.36
N ILE A 48 -5.41 -6.24 9.78
CA ILE A 48 -5.23 -4.81 9.99
C ILE A 48 -6.05 -4.08 8.91
N PRO A 49 -7.08 -3.31 9.29
CA PRO A 49 -7.82 -2.51 8.33
C PRO A 49 -6.92 -1.42 7.77
N THR A 50 -6.68 -1.45 6.46
CA THR A 50 -6.01 -0.37 5.75
C THR A 50 -7.01 0.76 5.55
N ASN A 51 -6.66 1.97 6.02
CA ASN A 51 -7.38 3.19 5.67
C ASN A 51 -7.00 3.58 4.22
N ALA A 52 -7.32 2.71 3.27
CA ALA A 52 -7.05 2.89 1.83
C ALA A 52 -7.84 4.05 1.20
N GLY A 53 -8.47 4.90 2.02
CA GLY A 53 -9.22 6.08 1.60
C GLY A 53 -8.40 7.36 1.55
N HIS A 54 -7.13 7.37 1.98
CA HIS A 54 -6.27 8.54 1.89
C HIS A 54 -5.25 8.36 0.74
N GLU A 55 -5.50 9.11 -0.34
CA GLU A 55 -4.59 9.37 -1.46
C GLU A 55 -4.25 8.16 -2.35
N PHE A 56 -5.20 7.76 -3.20
CA PHE A 56 -4.82 7.37 -4.55
C PHE A 56 -4.52 8.66 -5.32
N THR A 57 -3.33 8.80 -5.88
CA THR A 57 -3.09 9.86 -6.86
C THR A 57 -3.88 9.54 -8.14
N THR A 58 -4.26 10.55 -8.92
CA THR A 58 -5.10 10.37 -10.12
C THR A 58 -4.52 9.32 -11.09
N ASP A 59 -3.20 9.26 -11.24
CA ASP A 59 -2.48 8.27 -12.05
C ASP A 59 -2.68 6.81 -11.60
N GLU A 60 -2.95 6.60 -10.31
CA GLU A 60 -3.06 5.28 -9.73
C GLU A 60 -4.46 4.68 -9.83
N ILE A 61 -5.48 5.55 -9.95
CA ILE A 61 -6.89 5.16 -10.12
C ILE A 61 -7.14 4.57 -11.51
N GLU A 62 -6.44 5.04 -12.54
CA GLU A 62 -6.56 4.49 -13.90
C GLU A 62 -6.08 3.03 -13.99
N THR A 63 -5.05 2.67 -13.22
CA THR A 63 -4.57 1.28 -13.16
C THR A 63 -5.56 0.35 -12.41
N MET A 64 -6.38 0.90 -11.51
CA MET A 64 -7.35 0.12 -10.72
C MET A 64 -8.53 -0.37 -11.55
N GLN A 65 -9.06 0.42 -12.49
CA GLN A 65 -10.25 0.04 -13.25
C GLN A 65 -10.09 -1.27 -14.03
N ASN A 66 -8.86 -1.60 -14.46
CA ASN A 66 -8.61 -2.79 -15.27
C ASN A 66 -8.38 -4.08 -14.46
N VAL A 67 -8.07 -3.99 -13.15
CA VAL A 67 -7.72 -5.16 -12.31
C VAL A 67 -8.92 -5.64 -11.48
N PHE A 68 -9.85 -4.76 -11.12
CA PHE A 68 -11.07 -5.12 -10.39
C PHE A 68 -11.97 -6.06 -11.20
N GLU A 69 -12.04 -5.87 -12.53
CA GLU A 69 -12.89 -6.70 -13.41
C GLU A 69 -12.38 -8.15 -13.52
N VAL A 70 -11.06 -8.37 -13.42
CA VAL A 70 -10.45 -9.69 -13.61
C VAL A 70 -10.44 -10.55 -12.35
N ARG A 71 -10.33 -9.97 -11.14
CA ARG A 71 -10.22 -10.75 -9.88
C ARG A 71 -11.48 -10.79 -9.02
N TYR A 72 -12.42 -9.86 -9.16
CA TYR A 72 -13.63 -9.81 -8.32
C TYR A 72 -14.94 -10.01 -9.12
N GLY A 73 -14.87 -10.13 -10.46
CA GLY A 73 -16.00 -10.45 -11.34
C GLY A 73 -16.48 -11.91 -11.33
N SER A 74 -16.36 -12.62 -10.20
CA SER A 74 -16.98 -13.94 -10.02
C SER A 74 -17.11 -14.29 -8.54
N ARG A 75 -18.03 -13.58 -7.86
CA ARG A 75 -18.78 -14.19 -6.75
C ARG A 75 -20.12 -13.49 -6.58
N SER A 76 -21.10 -14.09 -7.24
CA SER A 76 -22.54 -14.12 -6.94
C SER A 76 -23.35 -12.85 -7.21
#